data_AF-A0A6J5H1V9-F1
#
_entry.id   AF-A0A6J5H1V9-F1
#
_cell.length_a   1.000
_cell.length_b   1.000
_cell.length_c   1.000
_cell.angle_alpha   90.00
_cell.angle_beta   90.00
_cell.angle_gamma   90.00
#
_symmetry.space_group_name_H-M   'P 1'
#
loop_
_entity.id
_entity.type
_entity.pdbx_description
1 polymer ?
#
loop_
_entity_poly.entity_id
_entity_poly.type
_entity_poly.pdbx_seq_one_letter_code
_entity_poly.pdbx_strand_id
1 'polypeptide(L)' 'MQLPSVDNLVKDLQRGITYNVCAYRTLSWEERMRAVQVFMQQQGMNQPRQGAVVKIFSVIGLNDQ' A
#
# COMPACT_ATOMS: atom_id res chain seq x y z
N MET A 1 -15.49 6.94 11.00
CA MET A 1 -14.10 7.06 10.49
C MET A 1 -14.18 7.51 9.04
N GLN A 2 -13.44 8.55 8.66
CA GLN A 2 -13.29 8.92 7.24
C GLN A 2 -12.37 7.91 6.54
N LEU A 3 -12.54 7.66 5.25
CA LEU A 3 -11.62 6.79 4.51
C LEU A 3 -10.27 7.50 4.28
N PRO A 4 -9.14 6.79 4.30
CA PRO A 4 -7.87 7.38 3.93
C PRO A 4 -7.92 7.85 2.47
N SER A 5 -7.47 9.08 2.23
CA SER A 5 -7.59 9.75 0.92
C SER A 5 -6.25 10.13 0.29
N VAL A 6 -5.13 9.93 0.99
CA VAL A 6 -3.80 10.27 0.48
C VAL A 6 -3.20 9.05 -0.21
N ASP A 7 -3.04 9.14 -1.52
CA ASP A 7 -2.46 8.08 -2.34
C ASP A 7 -0.93 8.09 -2.26
N ASN A 8 -0.35 6.92 -2.00
CA ASN A 8 1.09 6.72 -1.89
C ASN A 8 1.51 5.57 -2.80
N LEU A 9 2.04 5.91 -3.97
CA LEU A 9 2.38 4.93 -5.00
C LEU A 9 3.72 4.24 -4.74
N VAL A 10 3.74 2.93 -4.98
CA VAL A 10 4.92 2.07 -5.04
C VAL A 10 4.86 1.27 -6.33
N LYS A 11 5.91 1.37 -7.15
CA LYS A 11 6.05 0.57 -8.37
C LYS A 11 7.08 -0.52 -8.11
N ASP A 12 6.63 -1.77 -8.06
CA ASP A 12 7.50 -2.94 -8.03
C ASP A 12 7.78 -3.36 -9.47
N LEU A 13 8.91 -2.89 -10.01
CA LEU A 13 9.32 -3.18 -11.38
C LEU A 13 9.72 -4.66 -11.57
N GLN A 14 10.20 -5.32 -10.51
CA GLN A 14 10.61 -6.72 -10.59
C GLN A 14 9.39 -7.64 -10.77
N ARG A 15 8.31 -7.35 -10.05
CA ARG A 15 7.04 -8.11 -10.14
C ARG A 15 6.07 -7.52 -11.17
N GLY A 16 6.36 -6.32 -11.68
CA GLY A 16 5.48 -5.56 -12.56
C GLY A 16 4.15 -5.19 -11.91
N ILE A 17 4.15 -4.92 -10.60
CA ILE A 17 2.94 -4.58 -9.83
C ILE A 17 3.01 -3.14 -9.38
N THR A 18 1.90 -2.41 -9.48
CA THR A 18 1.78 -1.08 -8.87
C THR A 18 0.89 -1.16 -7.64
N TYR A 19 1.42 -0.74 -6.50
CA TYR A 19 0.66 -0.61 -5.25
C TYR A 19 0.31 0.86 -5.03
N ASN A 20 -0.95 1.15 -4.79
CA ASN A 20 -1.42 2.42 -4.29
C ASN A 20 -1.82 2.26 -2.82
N VAL A 21 -1.01 2.81 -1.91
CA VAL A 21 -1.28 2.79 -0.47
C VAL A 21 -2.05 4.06 -0.10
N CYS A 22 -3.35 3.92 0.17
CA CYS A 22 -4.18 5.01 0.67
C CYS A 22 -4.00 5.11 2.18
N ALA A 23 -3.52 6.26 2.65
CA ALA A 23 -3.32 6.58 4.06
C ALA A 23 -3.95 7.93 4.42
N TYR A 24 -3.87 8.32 5.70
CA TYR A 24 -4.38 9.61 6.17
C TYR A 24 -3.35 10.75 5.98
N ARG A 25 -2.11 10.42 5.61
CA ARG A 25 -1.07 11.38 5.23
C ARG A 25 -0.11 10.82 4.18
N THR A 26 0.81 11.66 3.72
CA THR A 26 1.94 11.21 2.90
C THR A 26 2.81 10.27 3.72
N LEU A 27 3.13 9.12 3.13
CA LEU A 27 3.94 8.08 3.73
C LEU A 27 5.40 8.23 3.30
N SER A 28 6.30 7.97 4.25
CA SER A 28 7.71 7.76 3.94
C SER A 28 7.88 6.55 3.00
N TRP A 29 9.07 6.40 2.42
CA TRP A 29 9.37 5.21 1.64
C TRP A 29 9.27 3.92 2.47
N GLU A 30 9.76 3.96 3.71
CA GLU A 30 9.73 2.83 4.65
C GLU A 30 8.30 2.43 5.02
N GLU A 31 7.43 3.41 5.28
CA GLU A 31 6.03 3.16 5.60
C GLU A 31 5.27 2.54 4.43
N ARG A 32 5.53 3.03 3.21
CA ARG A 32 4.99 2.46 1.98
C ARG A 32 5.42 1.01 1.81
N MET A 33 6.72 0.73 1.93
CA MET A 33 7.25 -0.62 1.78
C MET A 33 6.73 -1.57 2.86
N ARG A 34 6.58 -1.09 4.09
CA ARG A 34 5.98 -1.85 5.19
C ARG A 34 4.52 -2.20 4.90
N ALA A 35 3.73 -1.26 4.38
CA ALA A 35 2.34 -1.52 4.01
C ALA A 35 2.24 -2.58 2.88
N VAL A 36 3.12 -2.50 1.88
CA VAL A 36 3.21 -3.50 0.81
C VAL A 36 3.61 -4.88 1.36
N GLN A 37 4.60 -4.94 2.24
CA GLN A 37 5.03 -6.20 2.85
C GLN A 37 3.92 -6.86 3.67
N VAL A 38 3.22 -6.08 4.50
CA VAL A 38 2.07 -6.57 5.28
C VAL A 38 0.97 -7.07 4.34
N PHE A 39 0.66 -6.34 3.28
CA PHE A 39 -0.29 -6.79 2.28
C PHE A 39 0.12 -8.12 1.64
N MET A 40 1.38 -8.26 1.22
CA MET A 40 1.88 -9.51 0.63
C MET A 40 1.76 -10.70 1.61
N GLN A 41 2.05 -10.47 2.89
CA GLN A 41 1.90 -11.49 3.94
C GLN A 41 0.42 -11.90 4.12
N GLN A 42 -0.51 -10.94 4.07
CA GLN A 42 -1.94 -11.20 4.19
C GLN A 42 -2.51 -11.96 2.98
N GLN A 43 -2.00 -11.71 1.78
CA GLN A 43 -2.45 -12.42 0.57
C GLN A 43 -1.98 -13.89 0.53
N GLY A 44 -0.88 -14.22 1.21
CA GLY A 44 -0.34 -15.58 1.22
C GLY A 44 -0.03 -16.09 -0.20
N MET A 45 -0.74 -17.12 -0.63
CA MET A 45 -0.60 -17.71 -1.99
C MET A 45 -1.32 -16.91 -3.08
N ASN A 46 -2.25 -16.02 -2.74
CA ASN A 46 -3.05 -15.25 -3.70
C ASN A 46 -2.36 -13.94 -4.07
N GLN A 47 -1.10 -14.03 -4.50
CA GLN A 47 -0.34 -12.83 -4.86
C GLN A 47 -0.91 -12.18 -6.13
N PRO A 48 -0.86 -10.84 -6.25
CA PRO A 48 -1.30 -10.15 -7.45
C PRO A 48 -0.49 -10.61 -8.67
N ARG A 49 -1.16 -10.67 -9.82
CA ARG A 49 -0.51 -11.01 -11.09
C ARG A 49 0.33 -9.83 -11.60
N GLN A 50 1.32 -10.13 -12.42
CA GLN A 50 2.09 -9.10 -13.13
C GLN A 50 1.15 -8.20 -13.95
N GLY A 51 1.41 -6.89 -13.95
CA GLY A 51 0.57 -5.86 -14.57
C GLY A 51 -0.59 -5.39 -13.70
N ALA A 52 -0.82 -6.00 -12.53
CA ALA A 52 -1.90 -5.59 -11.65
C ALA A 52 -1.64 -4.24 -10.97
N VAL A 53 -2.74 -3.53 -10.70
CA VAL A 53 -2.76 -2.36 -9.82
C VAL A 53 -3.52 -2.76 -8.55
N VAL A 54 -2.86 -2.63 -7.40
CA VAL A 54 -3.39 -3.02 -6.10
C VAL A 54 -3.65 -1.77 -5.28
N LYS A 55 -4.85 -1.64 -4.72
CA LYS A 55 -5.18 -0.55 -3.78
C LYS A 55 -5.18 -1.09 -2.35
N ILE A 56 -4.33 -0.53 -1.50
CA ILE A 56 -4.17 -0.90 -0.09
C ILE A 56 -4.76 0.23 0.75
N PHE A 57 -5.78 -0.07 1.55
CA PHE A 57 -6.32 0.89 2.53
C PHE A 57 -5.58 0.72 3.85
N SER A 58 -4.94 1.78 4.33
CA SER A 58 -4.11 1.78 5.52
C SER A 58 -4.66 2.71 6.59
N VAL A 59 -4.45 2.34 7.85
CA VAL A 59 -4.75 3.19 9.03
C VAL A 59 -3.56 4.06 9.45
N ILE A 60 -2.46 4.04 8.69
CA ILE A 60 -1.30 4.90 8.97
C ILE A 60 -1.71 6.37 8.86
N GLY A 61 -1.36 7.16 9.88
CA GLY A 61 -1.72 8.56 9.97
C GLY A 61 -3.10 8.83 10.57
N LEU A 62 -3.88 7.81 10.95
CA LEU A 62 -5.25 7.99 11.47
C LEU A 62 -5.29 8.84 12.75
N ASN A 63 -4.24 8.76 13.58
CA ASN A 63 -4.14 9.47 14.85
C ASN A 63 -2.93 10.42 14.91
N ASP A 64 -2.32 10.74 13.76
CA ASP A 64 -1.19 11.67 13.70
C ASP A 64 -1.77 13.09 13.78
N GLN A 65 -2.16 13.50 15.00
CA GLN A 65 -2.42 14.89 15.37
C GLN A 65 -1.13 15.60 15.78
#